data_AF-A0A956ZSV0-F1
#
_entry.id   AF-A0A956ZSV0-F1
#
_cell.length_a   1.000
_cell.length_b   1.000
_cell.length_c   1.000
_cell.angle_alpha   90.00
_cell.angle_beta   90.00
_cell.angle_gamma   90.00
#
_symmetry.space_group_name_H-M   'P 1'
#
loop_
_entity.id
_entity.type
_entity.pdbx_description
1 polymer ?
#
loop_
_entity_poly.entity_id
_entity_poly.type
_entity_poly.pdbx_seq_one_letter_code
_entity_poly.pdbx_strand_id
1 'polypeptide(L)'
;MTSELRTRLDSIASSLRSLHKLLLDHEKRIYEKTYGRLENPYQLLNLAMEDPQFAWLRALSGEMVHLDEVRLNRHGIAPQSLRLIGTRIRALVTPSGSLTAFQQHYDEARNEDPAIMLAHGALMQTLPPVPAVELFLSAGNEQDDKDPLPGAIRPGTLVPGFGDKGYYAFGAIDERALQSDVALKTMRYSNETVVDIASTAMTWSSDDTSLTLDPWSPVIVHAGTGKEIGRIPASDGVLVSLYLRQPELGGDPSMSNSDVADHDGWFQILDEETAGTGVAVWAMMAPAQTDLAIPQLAEHDAFLYVVAGNIDIDGVNVPDTRLALIRHPQDLGVRTNDDTMLLAILVKRGEIVTKAGSVAR
;
A
#
# COMPACT_ATOMS: atom_id res chain seq x y z
N MET A 1 31.32 -2.56 -5.78
CA MET A 1 29.85 -2.55 -5.89
C MET A 1 29.18 -1.57 -4.92
N THR A 2 29.42 -1.63 -3.61
CA THR A 2 28.80 -0.71 -2.63
C THR A 2 29.11 0.78 -2.86
N SER A 3 30.33 1.11 -3.29
CA SER A 3 30.70 2.49 -3.63
C SER A 3 29.94 3.05 -4.84
N GLU A 4 29.69 2.24 -5.88
CA GLU A 4 28.97 2.69 -7.09
C GLU A 4 27.49 2.91 -6.79
N LEU A 5 26.86 1.99 -6.04
CA LEU A 5 25.47 2.14 -5.60
C LEU A 5 25.30 3.41 -4.76
N ARG A 6 26.23 3.67 -3.85
CA ARG A 6 26.25 4.89 -3.03
C ARG A 6 26.33 6.14 -3.91
N THR A 7 27.25 6.19 -4.87
CA THR A 7 27.36 7.32 -5.82
C THR A 7 26.08 7.55 -6.61
N ARG A 8 25.41 6.49 -7.09
CA ARG A 8 24.13 6.62 -7.80
C ARG A 8 23.04 7.20 -6.91
N LEU A 9 22.90 6.69 -5.67
CA LEU A 9 21.93 7.22 -4.71
C LEU A 9 22.24 8.65 -4.29
N ASP A 10 23.52 9.02 -4.16
CA ASP A 10 23.97 10.39 -3.89
C ASP A 10 23.55 11.34 -5.03
N SER A 11 23.69 10.89 -6.28
CA SER A 11 23.26 11.66 -7.46
C SER A 11 21.74 11.88 -7.47
N ILE A 12 20.95 10.83 -7.19
CA ILE A 12 19.50 10.94 -7.06
C ILE A 12 19.14 11.93 -5.95
N ALA A 13 19.76 11.79 -4.78
CA ALA A 13 19.47 12.65 -3.63
C ALA A 13 19.81 14.12 -3.89
N SER A 14 20.89 14.40 -4.61
CA SER A 14 21.25 15.76 -5.03
C SER A 14 20.19 16.35 -5.96
N SER A 15 19.82 15.63 -7.03
CA SER A 15 18.81 16.09 -7.98
C SER A 15 17.43 16.28 -7.32
N LEU A 16 17.05 15.38 -6.41
CA LEU A 16 15.78 15.45 -5.69
C LEU A 16 15.72 16.67 -4.76
N ARG A 17 16.82 16.99 -4.04
CA ARG A 17 16.93 18.22 -3.23
C ARG A 17 16.80 19.49 -4.08
N SER A 18 17.44 19.51 -5.25
CA SER A 18 17.35 20.64 -6.18
C SER A 18 15.92 20.83 -6.69
N LEU A 19 15.24 19.75 -7.06
CA LEU A 19 13.84 19.79 -7.49
C LEU A 19 12.92 20.27 -6.34
N HIS A 20 13.04 19.67 -5.16
CA HIS A 20 12.22 20.04 -3.99
C HIS A 20 12.36 21.52 -3.63
N LYS A 21 13.59 22.06 -3.67
CA LYS A 21 13.83 23.49 -3.42
C LYS A 21 13.09 24.37 -4.41
N LEU A 22 13.13 24.05 -5.71
CA LEU A 22 12.44 24.84 -6.74
C LEU A 22 10.92 24.79 -6.58
N LEU A 23 10.37 23.63 -6.24
CA LEU A 23 8.94 23.48 -5.95
C LEU A 23 8.53 24.30 -4.71
N LEU A 24 9.33 24.27 -3.65
CA LEU A 24 9.09 25.07 -2.45
C LEU A 24 9.15 26.58 -2.74
N ASP A 25 10.12 27.02 -3.54
CA ASP A 25 10.26 28.42 -3.97
C ASP A 25 9.11 28.85 -4.92
N HIS A 26 8.56 27.92 -5.70
CA HIS A 26 7.38 28.13 -6.53
C HIS A 26 6.12 28.32 -5.67
N GLU A 27 5.84 27.39 -4.76
CA GLU A 27 4.68 27.47 -3.88
C GLU A 27 4.74 28.71 -2.98
N LYS A 28 5.93 29.04 -2.47
CA LYS A 28 6.17 30.29 -1.74
C LYS A 28 5.74 31.52 -2.54
N ARG A 29 6.09 31.61 -3.83
CA ARG A 29 5.70 32.76 -4.66
C ARG A 29 4.20 32.85 -4.85
N ILE A 30 3.50 31.72 -4.93
CA ILE A 30 2.03 31.69 -4.99
C ILE A 30 1.45 32.20 -3.67
N TYR A 31 1.94 31.68 -2.55
CA TYR A 31 1.52 32.11 -1.21
C TYR A 31 1.75 33.62 -0.99
N GLU A 32 2.94 34.13 -1.31
CA GLU A 32 3.29 35.54 -1.08
C GLU A 32 2.48 36.52 -1.94
N LYS A 33 1.98 36.09 -3.11
CA LYS A 33 1.05 36.91 -3.93
C LYS A 33 -0.29 37.13 -3.24
N THR A 34 -0.75 36.14 -2.47
CA THR A 34 -2.08 36.16 -1.84
C THR A 34 -2.03 36.74 -0.43
N TYR A 35 -1.01 36.37 0.36
CA TYR A 35 -0.93 36.66 1.80
C TYR A 35 0.14 37.69 2.16
N GLY A 36 0.92 38.16 1.20
CA GLY A 36 2.05 39.06 1.41
C GLY A 36 3.35 38.31 1.71
N ARG A 37 4.45 39.07 1.75
CA ARG A 37 5.81 38.53 1.86
C ARG A 37 6.05 37.86 3.22
N LEU A 38 6.72 36.72 3.20
CA LEU A 38 7.16 36.06 4.44
C LEU A 38 8.28 36.87 5.11
N GLU A 39 8.19 37.01 6.43
CA GLU A 39 9.11 37.85 7.21
C GLU A 39 10.43 37.11 7.51
N ASN A 40 10.41 35.78 7.62
CA ASN A 40 11.59 34.98 7.94
C ASN A 40 11.51 33.53 7.41
N PRO A 41 12.64 32.80 7.36
CA PRO A 41 12.67 31.42 6.88
C PRO A 41 11.90 30.41 7.74
N TYR A 42 11.74 30.68 9.05
CA TYR A 42 10.99 29.79 9.94
C TYR A 42 9.51 29.75 9.59
N GLN A 43 8.94 30.86 9.10
CA GLN A 43 7.56 30.88 8.59
C GLN A 43 7.40 29.91 7.41
N LEU A 44 8.32 29.91 6.45
CA LEU A 44 8.28 28.98 5.31
C LEU A 44 8.37 27.52 5.75
N LEU A 45 9.24 27.23 6.73
CA LEU A 45 9.34 25.88 7.31
C LEU A 45 8.03 25.46 7.98
N ASN A 46 7.42 26.34 8.77
CA ASN A 46 6.15 26.07 9.42
C ASN A 46 5.03 25.83 8.39
N LEU A 47 5.00 26.63 7.32
CA LEU A 47 4.05 26.43 6.22
C LEU A 47 4.25 25.06 5.56
N ALA A 48 5.48 24.69 5.21
CA ALA A 48 5.77 23.39 4.62
C ALA A 48 5.31 22.20 5.49
N MET A 49 5.40 22.34 6.81
CA MET A 49 5.03 21.28 7.76
C MET A 49 3.53 21.22 8.03
N GLU A 50 2.85 22.36 8.16
CA GLU A 50 1.50 22.41 8.72
C GLU A 50 0.44 22.92 7.73
N ASP A 51 0.80 23.81 6.80
CA ASP A 51 -0.17 24.50 5.96
C ASP A 51 -0.73 23.59 4.84
N PRO A 52 -2.06 23.53 4.65
CA PRO A 52 -2.69 22.75 3.59
C PRO A 52 -2.21 23.10 2.17
N GLN A 53 -1.86 24.35 1.90
CA GLN A 53 -1.36 24.78 0.59
C GLN A 53 -0.01 24.13 0.25
N PHE A 54 0.83 23.86 1.24
CA PHE A 54 2.12 23.21 1.06
C PHE A 54 2.08 21.69 1.25
N ALA A 55 0.92 21.14 1.67
CA ALA A 55 0.82 19.74 2.06
C ALA A 55 1.18 18.75 0.94
N TRP A 56 0.98 19.15 -0.32
CA TRP A 56 1.33 18.31 -1.46
C TRP A 56 2.84 18.01 -1.53
N LEU A 57 3.72 18.94 -1.14
CA LEU A 57 5.18 18.75 -1.17
C LEU A 57 5.68 17.65 -0.20
N ARG A 58 4.87 17.28 0.80
CA ARG A 58 5.25 16.29 1.83
C ARG A 58 5.50 14.90 1.24
N ALA A 59 4.82 14.54 0.16
CA ALA A 59 5.07 13.27 -0.53
C ALA A 59 6.51 13.18 -1.06
N LEU A 60 7.04 14.28 -1.61
CA LEU A 60 8.42 14.35 -2.09
C LEU A 60 9.43 14.35 -0.94
N SER A 61 9.12 15.08 0.14
CA SER A 61 9.94 15.10 1.36
C SER A 61 10.05 13.71 2.00
N GLY A 62 8.96 12.93 2.01
CA GLY A 62 8.97 11.55 2.49
C GLY A 62 9.94 10.66 1.70
N GLU A 63 9.93 10.75 0.36
CA GLU A 63 10.88 10.01 -0.47
C GLU A 63 12.33 10.48 -0.29
N MET A 64 12.56 11.77 0.00
CA MET A 64 13.89 12.27 0.36
C MET A 64 14.40 11.66 1.66
N VAL A 65 13.53 11.54 2.68
CA VAL A 65 13.87 10.90 3.96
C VAL A 65 14.18 9.41 3.75
N HIS A 66 13.30 8.69 3.06
CA HIS A 66 13.49 7.26 2.77
C HIS A 66 14.80 7.00 2.01
N LEU A 67 15.11 7.83 1.01
CA LEU A 67 16.38 7.79 0.28
C LEU A 67 17.58 8.01 1.21
N ASP A 68 17.50 8.97 2.12
CA ASP A 68 18.58 9.24 3.07
C ASP A 68 18.76 8.09 4.09
N GLU A 69 17.69 7.43 4.53
CA GLU A 69 17.76 6.21 5.35
C GLU A 69 18.52 5.09 4.65
N VAL A 70 18.17 4.79 3.40
CA VAL A 70 18.86 3.76 2.60
C VAL A 70 20.32 4.12 2.38
N ARG A 71 20.63 5.39 2.06
CA ARG A 71 22.00 5.88 1.86
C ARG A 71 22.84 5.77 3.13
N LEU A 72 22.25 6.06 4.29
CA LEU A 72 22.94 6.09 5.58
C LEU A 72 22.94 4.74 6.30
N ASN A 73 22.34 3.70 5.71
CA ASN A 73 22.30 2.37 6.29
C ASN A 73 23.72 1.82 6.52
N ARG A 74 24.03 1.56 7.80
CA ARG A 74 25.34 1.09 8.26
C ARG A 74 25.58 -0.39 7.92
N HIS A 75 24.52 -1.16 7.66
CA HIS A 75 24.59 -2.57 7.29
C HIS A 75 24.85 -2.79 5.80
N GLY A 76 24.97 -1.71 5.03
CA GLY A 76 25.18 -1.74 3.59
C GLY A 76 23.92 -1.39 2.80
N ILE A 77 24.08 -1.27 1.48
CA ILE A 77 23.02 -0.91 0.55
C ILE A 77 22.74 -2.15 -0.31
N ALA A 78 21.53 -2.67 -0.24
CA ALA A 78 21.14 -3.81 -1.05
C ALA A 78 21.05 -3.41 -2.54
N PRO A 79 21.50 -4.27 -3.49
CA PRO A 79 21.44 -3.93 -4.92
C PRO A 79 20.04 -3.55 -5.41
N GLN A 80 19.00 -4.23 -4.92
CA GLN A 80 17.60 -3.97 -5.28
C GLN A 80 17.08 -2.61 -4.77
N SER A 81 17.70 -2.01 -3.75
CA SER A 81 17.25 -0.73 -3.20
C SER A 81 17.27 0.40 -4.23
N LEU A 82 18.27 0.41 -5.12
CA LEU A 82 18.34 1.42 -6.19
C LEU A 82 17.14 1.33 -7.13
N ARG A 83 16.71 0.11 -7.47
CA ARG A 83 15.53 -0.11 -8.31
C ARG A 83 14.27 0.36 -7.60
N LEU A 84 14.03 -0.07 -6.36
CA LEU A 84 12.85 0.29 -5.59
C LEU A 84 12.73 1.82 -5.40
N ILE A 85 13.83 2.48 -5.04
CA ILE A 85 13.90 3.95 -4.93
C ILE A 85 13.59 4.62 -6.28
N GLY A 86 14.18 4.09 -7.37
CA GLY A 86 13.93 4.59 -8.71
C GLY A 86 12.46 4.50 -9.11
N THR A 87 11.81 3.37 -8.84
CA THR A 87 10.37 3.15 -9.08
C THR A 87 9.53 4.15 -8.30
N ARG A 88 9.79 4.30 -6.99
CA ARG A 88 9.04 5.21 -6.12
C ARG A 88 9.13 6.67 -6.57
N ILE A 89 10.33 7.18 -6.79
CA ILE A 89 10.52 8.57 -7.23
C ILE A 89 9.86 8.79 -8.59
N ARG A 90 10.02 7.83 -9.53
CA ARG A 90 9.41 7.90 -10.87
C ARG A 90 7.89 7.96 -10.79
N ALA A 91 7.27 7.13 -9.96
CA ALA A 91 5.82 7.11 -9.76
C ALA A 91 5.28 8.43 -9.22
N LEU A 92 6.06 9.12 -8.38
CA LEU A 92 5.69 10.41 -7.83
C LEU A 92 5.72 11.53 -8.89
N VAL A 93 6.79 11.59 -9.71
CA VAL A 93 7.04 12.71 -10.64
C VAL A 93 6.56 12.46 -12.08
N THR A 94 5.94 11.31 -12.34
CA THR A 94 5.38 10.95 -13.64
C THR A 94 3.88 10.73 -13.50
N PRO A 95 3.04 11.30 -14.38
CA PRO A 95 1.60 11.06 -14.39
C PRO A 95 1.25 9.57 -14.45
N SER A 96 0.31 9.14 -13.62
CA SER A 96 -0.38 7.84 -13.71
C SER A 96 -1.83 8.03 -14.14
N GLY A 97 -2.52 6.96 -14.58
CA GLY A 97 -3.88 7.03 -15.13
C GLY A 97 -4.92 7.77 -14.27
N SER A 98 -4.75 7.77 -12.94
CA SER A 98 -5.38 8.74 -12.04
C SER A 98 -4.28 9.55 -11.35
N LEU A 99 -4.42 10.88 -11.34
CA LEU A 99 -3.45 11.78 -10.72
C LEU A 99 -3.73 11.92 -9.23
N THR A 100 -2.71 11.64 -8.43
CA THR A 100 -2.66 12.03 -7.01
C THR A 100 -2.65 13.55 -6.87
N ALA A 101 -3.00 14.05 -5.67
CA ALA A 101 -2.92 15.49 -5.39
C ALA A 101 -1.51 16.06 -5.63
N PHE A 102 -0.45 15.28 -5.33
CA PHE A 102 0.92 15.66 -5.67
C PHE A 102 1.10 15.82 -7.18
N GLN A 103 0.71 14.83 -7.97
CA GLN A 103 0.95 14.84 -9.42
C GLN A 103 0.21 16.01 -10.10
N GLN A 104 -0.99 16.35 -9.64
CA GLN A 104 -1.74 17.52 -10.13
C GLN A 104 -0.95 18.82 -9.95
N HIS A 105 -0.57 19.15 -8.71
CA HIS A 105 0.22 20.36 -8.41
C HIS A 105 1.62 20.33 -9.05
N TYR A 106 2.25 19.16 -9.11
CA TYR A 106 3.55 19.00 -9.74
C TYR A 106 3.51 19.30 -11.23
N ASP A 107 2.49 18.82 -11.94
CA ASP A 107 2.33 19.10 -13.37
C ASP A 107 2.02 20.57 -13.64
N GLU A 108 1.19 21.22 -12.82
CA GLU A 108 0.96 22.66 -12.86
C GLU A 108 2.27 23.45 -12.68
N ALA A 109 3.00 23.19 -11.59
CA ALA A 109 4.26 23.86 -11.31
C ALA A 109 5.31 23.64 -12.42
N ARG A 110 5.38 22.42 -12.97
CA ARG A 110 6.28 22.06 -14.08
C ARG A 110 5.94 22.79 -15.37
N ASN A 111 4.66 23.03 -15.64
CA ASN A 111 4.19 23.76 -16.82
C ASN A 111 4.39 25.28 -16.68
N GLU A 112 4.31 25.82 -15.47
CA GLU A 112 4.45 27.25 -15.21
C GLU A 112 5.90 27.73 -15.02
N ASP A 113 6.79 26.86 -14.53
CA ASP A 113 8.19 27.22 -14.23
C ASP A 113 9.21 26.39 -15.03
N PRO A 114 9.89 26.99 -16.03
CA PRO A 114 10.92 26.31 -16.82
C PRO A 114 12.07 25.72 -15.98
N ALA A 115 12.41 26.31 -14.83
CA ALA A 115 13.47 25.77 -13.97
C ALA A 115 13.06 24.43 -13.36
N ILE A 116 11.78 24.26 -13.03
CA ILE A 116 11.22 23.00 -12.51
C ILE A 116 11.23 21.93 -13.61
N MET A 117 10.86 22.30 -14.85
CA MET A 117 10.95 21.39 -16.01
C MET A 117 12.38 20.90 -16.26
N LEU A 118 13.38 21.78 -16.19
CA LEU A 118 14.79 21.40 -16.32
C LEU A 118 15.26 20.49 -15.18
N ALA A 119 14.86 20.80 -13.94
CA ALA A 119 15.18 19.98 -12.78
C ALA A 119 14.51 18.59 -12.83
N HIS A 120 13.29 18.50 -13.36
CA HIS A 120 12.63 17.22 -13.67
C HIS A 120 13.49 16.39 -14.63
N GLY A 121 13.92 16.98 -15.75
CA GLY A 121 14.78 16.30 -16.73
C GLY A 121 16.10 15.82 -16.11
N ALA A 122 16.74 16.64 -15.27
CA ALA A 122 17.95 16.27 -14.55
C ALA A 122 17.71 15.12 -13.55
N LEU A 123 16.61 15.14 -12.80
CA LEU A 123 16.22 14.04 -11.90
C LEU A 123 16.03 12.75 -12.69
N MET A 124 15.27 12.78 -13.78
CA MET A 124 14.97 11.60 -14.60
C MET A 124 16.22 10.93 -15.18
N GLN A 125 17.28 11.71 -15.46
CA GLN A 125 18.58 11.19 -15.91
C GLN A 125 19.37 10.48 -14.80
N THR A 126 19.11 10.80 -13.52
CA THR A 126 19.77 10.12 -12.38
C THR A 126 19.06 8.84 -11.96
N LEU A 127 17.78 8.68 -12.29
CA LEU A 127 17.02 7.49 -11.96
C LEU A 127 17.53 6.29 -12.77
N PRO A 128 17.46 5.07 -12.21
CA PRO A 128 17.72 3.87 -13.01
C PRO A 128 16.76 3.82 -14.21
N PRO A 129 17.11 3.05 -15.26
CA PRO A 129 16.22 2.78 -16.38
C PRO A 129 14.82 2.42 -15.89
N VAL A 130 13.80 2.78 -16.68
CA VAL A 130 12.41 2.40 -16.37
C VAL A 130 12.41 0.89 -16.13
N PRO A 131 12.03 0.45 -14.92
CA PRO A 131 12.02 -0.96 -14.64
C PRO A 131 10.94 -1.61 -15.52
N ALA A 132 11.19 -2.83 -15.98
CA ALA A 132 10.17 -3.61 -16.68
C ALA A 132 8.92 -3.79 -15.78
N VAL A 133 9.13 -3.84 -14.47
CA VAL A 133 8.08 -4.01 -13.46
C VAL A 133 8.17 -2.94 -12.38
N GLU A 134 7.03 -2.29 -12.11
CA GLU A 134 6.93 -1.38 -10.97
C GLU A 134 6.58 -2.19 -9.72
N LEU A 135 7.61 -2.44 -8.89
CA LEU A 135 7.50 -3.10 -7.60
C LEU A 135 7.57 -2.09 -6.45
N PHE A 136 6.62 -2.17 -5.52
CA PHE A 136 6.65 -1.46 -4.24
C PHE A 136 6.50 -2.46 -3.10
N LEU A 137 7.21 -2.24 -1.99
CA LEU A 137 7.24 -3.17 -0.87
C LEU A 137 6.99 -2.44 0.45
N SER A 138 6.23 -3.08 1.34
CA SER A 138 6.04 -2.58 2.71
C SER A 138 7.33 -2.63 3.51
N ALA A 139 7.44 -1.71 4.46
CA ALA A 139 8.45 -1.77 5.52
C ALA A 139 8.08 -2.86 6.55
N GLY A 140 8.93 -3.03 7.57
CA GLY A 140 8.64 -3.76 8.83
C GLY A 140 7.22 -3.54 9.31
N ASN A 141 6.61 -4.54 9.98
CA ASN A 141 5.48 -4.26 10.86
C ASN A 141 6.00 -3.37 11.99
N GLU A 142 5.94 -2.05 11.79
CA GLU A 142 6.21 -1.07 12.83
C GLU A 142 4.91 -0.77 13.56
N GLN A 143 4.95 -0.90 14.88
CA GLN A 143 3.81 -0.67 15.74
C GLN A 143 3.65 0.85 15.94
N ASP A 144 2.56 1.43 15.43
CA ASP A 144 2.15 2.80 15.80
C ASP A 144 1.14 2.74 16.95
N ASP A 145 1.53 3.22 18.12
CA ASP A 145 0.70 3.27 19.33
C ASP A 145 -0.57 4.15 19.17
N LYS A 146 -0.63 4.99 18.13
CA LYS A 146 -1.77 5.87 17.85
C LYS A 146 -2.75 5.31 16.81
N ASP A 147 -2.38 4.24 16.08
CA ASP A 147 -3.26 3.62 15.08
C ASP A 147 -4.28 2.69 15.79
N PRO A 148 -5.59 2.79 15.49
CA PRO A 148 -6.58 1.81 15.96
C PRO A 148 -6.30 0.37 15.46
N LEU A 149 -5.52 0.21 14.38
CA LEU A 149 -5.00 -1.06 13.87
C LEU A 149 -3.46 -1.05 13.89
N PRO A 150 -2.84 -1.19 15.06
CA PRO A 150 -1.39 -1.08 15.20
C PRO A 150 -0.69 -2.25 14.49
N GLY A 151 0.02 -1.97 13.39
CA GLY A 151 0.74 -2.95 12.58
C GLY A 151 0.10 -3.27 11.22
N ALA A 152 -1.08 -2.71 10.91
CA ALA A 152 -1.72 -2.88 9.62
C ALA A 152 -0.93 -2.19 8.49
N ILE A 153 -0.76 -2.87 7.37
CA ILE A 153 -0.17 -2.29 6.16
C ILE A 153 -1.27 -1.55 5.40
N ARG A 154 -1.05 -0.25 5.19
CA ARG A 154 -1.90 0.61 4.37
C ARG A 154 -1.31 0.65 2.95
N PRO A 155 -1.87 -0.06 1.95
CA PRO A 155 -1.26 -0.20 0.61
C PRO A 155 -0.99 1.13 -0.10
N GLY A 156 -1.73 2.19 0.24
CA GLY A 156 -1.47 3.54 -0.29
C GLY A 156 -0.10 4.11 0.12
N THR A 157 0.49 3.70 1.24
CA THR A 157 1.82 4.17 1.68
C THR A 157 2.95 3.55 0.86
N LEU A 158 2.67 2.41 0.21
CA LEU A 158 3.59 1.79 -0.74
C LEU A 158 3.79 2.67 -1.97
N VAL A 159 2.77 3.41 -2.39
CA VAL A 159 2.80 4.22 -3.60
C VAL A 159 2.90 5.70 -3.24
N PRO A 160 4.01 6.36 -3.56
CA PRO A 160 4.18 7.79 -3.28
C PRO A 160 3.00 8.62 -3.80
N GLY A 161 2.44 9.46 -2.94
CA GLY A 161 1.31 10.34 -3.25
C GLY A 161 -0.10 9.78 -2.97
N PHE A 162 -0.27 8.48 -2.71
CA PHE A 162 -1.58 7.92 -2.33
C PHE A 162 -1.92 8.13 -0.84
N GLY A 163 -0.92 8.03 0.04
CA GLY A 163 -1.07 8.27 1.49
C GLY A 163 -1.60 7.06 2.27
N ASP A 164 -2.06 7.29 3.49
CA ASP A 164 -2.44 6.28 4.48
C ASP A 164 -3.89 5.76 4.36
N LYS A 165 -4.67 6.32 3.45
CA LYS A 165 -6.09 5.94 3.27
C LYS A 165 -6.29 4.66 2.45
N GLY A 166 -5.22 4.03 2.00
CA GLY A 166 -5.23 2.87 1.13
C GLY A 166 -5.09 3.20 -0.36
N TYR A 167 -5.07 2.15 -1.19
CA TYR A 167 -4.89 2.19 -2.63
C TYR A 167 -6.19 1.79 -3.32
N TYR A 168 -6.91 2.76 -3.91
CA TYR A 168 -8.28 2.58 -4.41
C TYR A 168 -9.16 1.85 -3.37
N ALA A 169 -9.96 0.87 -3.74
CA ALA A 169 -10.79 0.14 -2.79
C ALA A 169 -10.01 -0.61 -1.68
N PHE A 170 -8.72 -0.92 -1.87
CA PHE A 170 -7.95 -1.63 -0.86
C PHE A 170 -7.46 -0.67 0.23
N GLY A 171 -8.13 -0.67 1.39
CA GLY A 171 -7.92 0.26 2.51
C GLY A 171 -6.72 -0.10 3.36
N ALA A 172 -6.70 -1.32 3.90
CA ALA A 172 -5.61 -1.85 4.72
C ALA A 172 -5.63 -3.38 4.75
N ILE A 173 -4.52 -3.98 5.18
CA ILE A 173 -4.41 -5.38 5.56
C ILE A 173 -3.76 -5.47 6.94
N ASP A 174 -4.34 -6.25 7.83
CA ASP A 174 -3.86 -6.49 9.18
C ASP A 174 -3.62 -7.98 9.39
N GLU A 175 -2.55 -8.31 10.11
CA GLU A 175 -2.25 -9.69 10.48
C GLU A 175 -2.10 -9.80 11.99
N ARG A 176 -2.82 -10.74 12.59
CA ARG A 176 -2.84 -10.96 14.03
C ARG A 176 -2.50 -12.39 14.37
N ALA A 177 -1.55 -12.53 15.30
CA ALA A 177 -1.35 -13.80 15.99
C ALA A 177 -2.60 -14.16 16.81
N LEU A 178 -3.02 -15.41 16.70
CA LEU A 178 -4.14 -16.01 17.41
C LEU A 178 -3.62 -16.89 18.54
N GLN A 179 -4.36 -16.92 19.65
CA GLN A 179 -4.14 -17.82 20.77
C GLN A 179 -5.39 -18.64 21.01
N SER A 180 -5.24 -19.95 21.19
CA SER A 180 -6.35 -20.88 21.40
C SER A 180 -7.33 -20.40 22.46
N ASP A 181 -8.61 -20.39 22.13
CA ASP A 181 -9.73 -20.06 23.02
C ASP A 181 -9.68 -18.65 23.66
N VAL A 182 -8.77 -17.78 23.19
CA VAL A 182 -8.70 -16.38 23.60
C VAL A 182 -9.52 -15.57 22.62
N ALA A 183 -10.69 -15.09 23.06
CA ALA A 183 -11.52 -14.21 22.26
C ALA A 183 -10.77 -12.91 21.92
N LEU A 184 -10.78 -12.55 20.65
CA LEU A 184 -10.27 -11.27 20.21
C LEU A 184 -11.23 -10.18 20.68
N LYS A 185 -10.71 -8.98 20.93
CA LYS A 185 -11.52 -7.80 21.25
C LYS A 185 -12.60 -7.61 20.18
N THR A 186 -13.86 -7.57 20.59
CA THR A 186 -14.98 -7.23 19.71
C THR A 186 -14.77 -5.85 19.13
N MET A 187 -14.87 -5.76 17.81
CA MET A 187 -14.72 -4.51 17.07
C MET A 187 -16.02 -4.17 16.35
N ARG A 188 -16.37 -2.88 16.36
CA ARG A 188 -17.46 -2.34 15.55
C ARG A 188 -16.90 -1.74 14.27
N TYR A 189 -17.33 -2.28 13.13
CA TYR A 189 -16.99 -1.78 11.81
C TYR A 189 -18.14 -0.94 11.26
N SER A 190 -17.87 -0.01 10.35
CA SER A 190 -18.89 0.70 9.58
C SER A 190 -18.34 1.20 8.25
N ASN A 191 -19.20 1.30 7.24
CA ASN A 191 -18.90 1.82 5.90
C ASN A 191 -17.72 1.16 5.18
N GLU A 192 -17.47 -0.11 5.47
CA GLU A 192 -16.39 -0.89 4.87
C GLU A 192 -16.81 -2.36 4.75
N THR A 193 -16.12 -3.09 3.88
CA THR A 193 -16.19 -4.55 3.84
C THR A 193 -14.93 -5.09 4.50
N VAL A 194 -15.09 -5.97 5.49
CA VAL A 194 -13.98 -6.68 6.15
C VAL A 194 -13.97 -8.11 5.67
N VAL A 195 -12.81 -8.58 5.18
CA VAL A 195 -12.63 -9.97 4.76
C VAL A 195 -11.60 -10.62 5.69
N ASP A 196 -12.06 -11.59 6.47
CA ASP A 196 -11.24 -12.30 7.44
C ASP A 196 -10.89 -13.70 6.91
N ILE A 197 -9.62 -14.07 7.00
CA ILE A 197 -9.10 -15.39 6.63
C ILE A 197 -8.17 -15.87 7.74
N ALA A 198 -8.44 -17.04 8.33
CA ALA A 198 -7.67 -17.56 9.46
C ALA A 198 -6.95 -18.86 9.11
N SER A 199 -5.75 -19.06 9.65
CA SER A 199 -4.98 -20.31 9.48
C SER A 199 -5.50 -21.46 10.38
N THR A 200 -6.53 -21.21 11.17
CA THR A 200 -7.16 -22.15 12.10
C THR A 200 -8.68 -22.05 11.98
N ALA A 201 -9.40 -23.08 12.45
CA ALA A 201 -10.84 -23.01 12.57
C ALA A 201 -11.22 -21.89 13.54
N MET A 202 -12.25 -21.13 13.20
CA MET A 202 -12.56 -19.91 13.92
C MET A 202 -14.06 -19.67 13.93
N THR A 203 -14.56 -19.09 15.02
CA THR A 203 -15.96 -18.69 15.17
C THR A 203 -16.08 -17.18 15.13
N TRP A 204 -16.91 -16.69 14.21
CA TRP A 204 -17.32 -15.30 14.11
C TRP A 204 -18.74 -15.16 14.63
N SER A 205 -19.00 -14.11 15.40
CA SER A 205 -20.32 -13.85 15.96
C SER A 205 -20.69 -12.37 15.83
N SER A 206 -21.91 -12.11 15.43
CA SER A 206 -22.61 -10.83 15.54
C SER A 206 -23.89 -11.00 16.35
N ASP A 207 -24.63 -9.91 16.59
CA ASP A 207 -25.88 -9.92 17.38
C ASP A 207 -26.92 -10.93 16.88
N ASP A 208 -26.88 -11.25 15.59
CA ASP A 208 -27.89 -11.99 14.83
C ASP A 208 -27.37 -13.26 14.16
N THR A 209 -26.05 -13.51 14.16
CA THR A 209 -25.44 -14.59 13.36
C THR A 209 -24.19 -15.12 14.04
N SER A 210 -23.97 -16.44 13.95
CA SER A 210 -22.73 -17.09 14.38
C SER A 210 -22.31 -18.09 13.31
N LEU A 211 -21.05 -18.02 12.88
CA LEU A 211 -20.46 -18.88 11.85
C LEU A 211 -19.17 -19.48 12.40
N THR A 212 -19.06 -20.80 12.37
CA THR A 212 -17.80 -21.50 12.64
C THR A 212 -17.32 -22.08 11.33
N LEU A 213 -16.14 -21.65 10.88
CA LEU A 213 -15.56 -22.09 9.61
C LEU A 213 -14.22 -22.78 9.82
N ASP A 214 -13.90 -23.67 8.88
CA ASP A 214 -12.62 -24.35 8.79
C ASP A 214 -11.49 -23.37 8.40
N PRO A 215 -10.21 -23.73 8.68
CA PRO A 215 -9.06 -22.91 8.27
C PRO A 215 -9.15 -22.50 6.80
N TRP A 216 -8.72 -21.28 6.52
CA TRP A 216 -8.65 -20.66 5.20
C TRP A 216 -10.00 -20.41 4.51
N SER A 217 -11.12 -20.63 5.22
CA SER A 217 -12.44 -20.21 4.75
C SER A 217 -12.64 -18.72 5.04
N PRO A 218 -13.04 -17.90 4.06
CA PRO A 218 -13.27 -16.49 4.29
C PRO A 218 -14.58 -16.21 5.02
N VAL A 219 -14.55 -15.18 5.87
CA VAL A 219 -15.75 -14.48 6.32
C VAL A 219 -15.75 -13.09 5.70
N ILE A 220 -16.84 -12.73 5.04
CA ILE A 220 -17.10 -11.42 4.49
C ILE A 220 -18.09 -10.70 5.40
N VAL A 221 -17.70 -9.53 5.89
CA VAL A 221 -18.55 -8.64 6.68
C VAL A 221 -18.77 -7.35 5.90
N HIS A 222 -19.96 -7.15 5.36
CA HIS A 222 -20.39 -5.83 4.89
C HIS A 222 -20.88 -5.05 6.10
N ALA A 223 -20.06 -4.12 6.59
CA ALA A 223 -20.34 -3.46 7.86
C ALA A 223 -21.51 -2.47 7.79
N GLY A 224 -21.79 -1.92 6.60
CA GLY A 224 -22.89 -0.99 6.34
C GLY A 224 -22.95 0.17 7.35
N THR A 225 -24.13 0.45 7.90
CA THR A 225 -24.32 1.43 8.99
C THR A 225 -23.63 1.05 10.32
N GLY A 226 -23.29 -0.22 10.49
CA GLY A 226 -22.34 -0.71 11.47
C GLY A 226 -22.65 -2.11 11.98
N LYS A 227 -21.62 -2.94 12.14
CA LYS A 227 -21.74 -4.32 12.66
C LYS A 227 -20.65 -4.61 13.68
N GLU A 228 -21.03 -5.21 14.81
CA GLU A 228 -20.09 -5.70 15.82
C GLU A 228 -19.74 -7.15 15.55
N ILE A 229 -18.44 -7.45 15.57
CA ILE A 229 -17.92 -8.79 15.23
C ILE A 229 -17.01 -9.28 16.35
N GLY A 230 -17.47 -10.34 17.02
CA GLY A 230 -16.69 -11.18 17.91
C GLY A 230 -15.98 -12.29 17.14
N ARG A 231 -14.84 -12.74 17.67
CA ARG A 231 -13.89 -13.63 17.00
C ARG A 231 -13.22 -14.54 18.02
N ILE A 232 -13.36 -15.86 17.86
CA ILE A 232 -12.78 -16.84 18.78
C ILE A 232 -12.08 -17.94 17.96
N PRO A 233 -10.75 -18.07 18.07
CA PRO A 233 -10.00 -19.12 17.37
C PRO A 233 -10.06 -20.44 18.14
N ALA A 234 -10.08 -21.56 17.40
CA ALA A 234 -10.06 -22.89 17.99
C ALA A 234 -8.65 -23.35 18.39
N SER A 235 -7.60 -22.72 17.85
CA SER A 235 -6.20 -22.99 18.20
C SER A 235 -5.33 -21.76 17.98
N ASP A 236 -4.04 -21.88 18.32
CA ASP A 236 -3.04 -20.91 17.89
C ASP A 236 -2.96 -20.85 16.35
N GLY A 237 -2.62 -19.69 15.81
CA GLY A 237 -2.58 -19.46 14.37
C GLY A 237 -2.44 -17.98 14.03
N VAL A 238 -2.88 -17.62 12.83
CA VAL A 238 -2.88 -16.24 12.32
C VAL A 238 -4.25 -15.92 11.72
N LEU A 239 -4.72 -14.70 11.96
CA LEU A 239 -5.84 -14.08 11.25
C LEU A 239 -5.31 -12.97 10.36
N VAL A 240 -5.64 -13.03 9.08
CA VAL A 240 -5.45 -11.92 8.14
C VAL A 240 -6.80 -11.25 7.89
N SER A 241 -6.86 -9.94 8.09
CA SER A 241 -8.05 -9.12 7.85
C SER A 241 -7.76 -8.09 6.76
N LEU A 242 -8.55 -8.12 5.69
CA LEU A 242 -8.54 -7.13 4.62
C LEU A 242 -9.67 -6.12 4.86
N TYR A 243 -9.37 -4.83 4.72
CA TYR A 243 -10.32 -3.74 4.87
C TYR A 243 -10.54 -3.06 3.53
N LEU A 244 -11.75 -3.20 2.99
CA LEU A 244 -12.11 -2.73 1.65
C LEU A 244 -13.07 -1.55 1.75
N ARG A 245 -12.67 -0.43 1.14
CA ARG A 245 -13.48 0.78 1.06
C ARG A 245 -14.61 0.57 0.09
N GLN A 246 -15.80 1.04 0.46
CA GLN A 246 -17.00 0.88 -0.35
C GLN A 246 -17.26 2.14 -1.19
N PRO A 247 -17.87 2.01 -2.38
CA PRO A 247 -18.25 3.14 -3.23
C PRO A 247 -19.38 3.97 -2.61
N GLU A 248 -20.20 3.37 -1.75
CA GLU A 248 -21.32 4.02 -1.06
C GLU A 248 -21.22 3.84 0.47
N LEU A 249 -21.81 4.78 1.21
CA LEU A 249 -21.87 4.75 2.67
C LEU A 249 -23.25 4.27 3.14
N GLY A 250 -23.30 3.71 4.35
CA GLY A 250 -24.51 3.13 4.92
C GLY A 250 -24.77 1.73 4.37
N GLY A 251 -26.04 1.36 4.19
CA GLY A 251 -26.44 0.01 3.81
C GLY A 251 -26.68 -0.92 5.00
N ASP A 252 -27.35 -2.03 4.71
CA ASP A 252 -27.71 -3.02 5.71
C ASP A 252 -26.49 -3.90 6.05
N PRO A 253 -26.15 -4.04 7.34
CA PRO A 253 -25.00 -4.84 7.75
C PRO A 253 -25.25 -6.34 7.53
N SER A 254 -24.30 -7.04 6.93
CA SER A 254 -24.38 -8.49 6.71
C SER A 254 -23.07 -9.20 7.05
N MET A 255 -23.16 -10.50 7.33
CA MET A 255 -22.02 -11.38 7.53
C MET A 255 -22.31 -12.69 6.80
N SER A 256 -21.40 -13.08 5.92
CA SER A 256 -21.51 -14.29 5.10
C SER A 256 -20.14 -14.95 4.94
N ASN A 257 -20.14 -16.14 4.37
CA ASN A 257 -18.95 -16.79 3.83
C ASN A 257 -19.14 -16.97 2.31
N SER A 258 -18.06 -17.09 1.57
CA SER A 258 -18.07 -17.49 0.16
C SER A 258 -17.57 -18.92 0.00
N ASP A 259 -18.01 -19.58 -1.06
CA ASP A 259 -17.42 -20.84 -1.48
C ASP A 259 -16.10 -20.56 -2.19
N VAL A 260 -15.08 -21.33 -1.86
CA VAL A 260 -13.74 -21.21 -2.43
C VAL A 260 -13.70 -21.99 -3.75
N ALA A 261 -13.41 -21.31 -4.86
CA ALA A 261 -13.26 -21.94 -6.17
C ALA A 261 -11.78 -22.11 -6.54
N ASP A 262 -11.37 -23.33 -6.92
CA ASP A 262 -10.01 -23.60 -7.41
C ASP A 262 -9.85 -23.15 -8.87
N HIS A 263 -8.72 -22.50 -9.15
CA HIS A 263 -8.33 -21.96 -10.45
C HIS A 263 -6.81 -22.06 -10.60
N ASP A 264 -6.34 -23.12 -11.28
CA ASP A 264 -4.92 -23.34 -11.56
C ASP A 264 -4.02 -23.29 -10.30
N GLY A 265 -4.48 -23.85 -9.18
CA GLY A 265 -3.76 -23.86 -7.90
C GLY A 265 -3.95 -22.60 -7.05
N TRP A 266 -4.66 -21.60 -7.57
CA TRP A 266 -5.18 -20.47 -6.82
C TRP A 266 -6.64 -20.67 -6.43
N PHE A 267 -6.94 -20.39 -5.18
CA PHE A 267 -8.25 -20.46 -4.60
C PHE A 267 -8.87 -19.07 -4.59
N GLN A 268 -9.94 -18.82 -5.35
CA GLN A 268 -10.65 -17.54 -5.29
C GLN A 268 -11.40 -17.45 -3.95
N ILE A 269 -10.98 -16.49 -3.13
CA ILE A 269 -11.56 -16.20 -1.82
C ILE A 269 -12.69 -15.18 -1.95
N LEU A 270 -12.50 -14.18 -2.80
CA LEU A 270 -13.42 -13.07 -2.98
C LEU A 270 -13.45 -12.65 -4.45
N ASP A 271 -14.65 -12.53 -5.03
CA ASP A 271 -14.86 -11.85 -6.31
C ASP A 271 -15.36 -10.40 -6.11
N GLU A 272 -15.28 -9.57 -7.16
CA GLU A 272 -15.69 -8.16 -7.09
C GLU A 272 -17.18 -7.99 -6.74
N GLU A 273 -18.03 -8.93 -7.15
CA GLU A 273 -19.48 -8.89 -6.88
C GLU A 273 -19.75 -9.06 -5.38
N THR A 274 -19.15 -10.09 -4.78
CA THR A 274 -19.23 -10.38 -3.34
C THR A 274 -18.52 -9.32 -2.52
N ALA A 275 -17.46 -8.70 -3.04
CA ALA A 275 -16.76 -7.61 -2.35
C ALA A 275 -17.59 -6.31 -2.26
N GLY A 276 -18.51 -6.10 -3.21
CA GLY A 276 -19.23 -4.84 -3.39
C GLY A 276 -18.34 -3.70 -3.91
N THR A 277 -17.14 -4.02 -4.41
CA THR A 277 -16.13 -3.08 -4.88
C THR A 277 -15.18 -3.77 -5.85
N GLY A 278 -14.33 -3.03 -6.56
CA GLY A 278 -13.36 -3.55 -7.52
C GLY A 278 -12.15 -4.23 -6.89
N VAL A 279 -12.38 -5.10 -5.90
CA VAL A 279 -11.33 -5.92 -5.28
C VAL A 279 -11.72 -7.38 -5.39
N ALA A 280 -10.79 -8.19 -5.85
CA ALA A 280 -10.90 -9.64 -5.82
C ALA A 280 -9.65 -10.22 -5.17
N VAL A 281 -9.82 -11.36 -4.48
CA VAL A 281 -8.77 -11.97 -3.65
C VAL A 281 -8.67 -13.44 -3.99
N TRP A 282 -7.45 -13.89 -4.21
CA TRP A 282 -7.09 -15.30 -4.36
C TRP A 282 -6.06 -15.66 -3.30
N ALA A 283 -6.06 -16.92 -2.87
CA ALA A 283 -5.00 -17.48 -2.04
C ALA A 283 -4.35 -18.68 -2.71
N MET A 284 -3.11 -18.95 -2.34
CA MET A 284 -2.39 -20.11 -2.80
C MET A 284 -1.50 -20.66 -1.70
N MET A 285 -1.50 -21.98 -1.58
CA MET A 285 -0.49 -22.74 -0.83
C MET A 285 0.49 -23.32 -1.85
N ALA A 286 1.71 -22.79 -1.89
CA ALA A 286 2.73 -23.16 -2.87
C ALA A 286 3.93 -23.81 -2.18
N PRO A 287 4.41 -24.98 -2.63
CA PRO A 287 5.66 -25.56 -2.15
C PRO A 287 6.85 -24.66 -2.45
N ALA A 288 7.96 -24.85 -1.73
CA ALA A 288 9.23 -24.20 -2.03
C ALA A 288 9.69 -24.42 -3.49
N GLN A 289 10.38 -23.41 -4.04
CA GLN A 289 10.98 -23.47 -5.37
C GLN A 289 9.98 -23.60 -6.54
N THR A 290 8.78 -23.07 -6.37
CA THR A 290 7.69 -23.08 -7.35
C THR A 290 7.60 -21.73 -8.05
N ASP A 291 7.61 -21.74 -9.38
CA ASP A 291 7.32 -20.54 -10.18
C ASP A 291 5.80 -20.29 -10.21
N LEU A 292 5.38 -19.06 -9.94
CA LEU A 292 3.97 -18.69 -9.75
C LEU A 292 3.47 -17.88 -10.94
N ALA A 293 2.32 -18.29 -11.48
CA ALA A 293 1.53 -17.45 -12.36
C ALA A 293 0.54 -16.64 -11.50
N ILE A 294 0.74 -15.33 -11.43
CA ILE A 294 -0.11 -14.45 -10.62
C ILE A 294 -1.46 -14.22 -11.33
N PRO A 295 -2.61 -14.35 -10.63
CA PRO A 295 -3.93 -14.05 -11.19
C PRO A 295 -3.99 -12.62 -11.76
N GLN A 296 -4.75 -12.42 -12.82
CA GLN A 296 -4.86 -11.12 -13.50
C GLN A 296 -6.28 -10.79 -13.90
N LEU A 297 -6.62 -9.51 -13.78
CA LEU A 297 -7.84 -8.92 -14.31
C LEU A 297 -7.48 -7.65 -15.10
N ALA A 298 -8.24 -7.38 -16.16
CA ALA A 298 -8.06 -6.17 -16.94
C ALA A 298 -8.24 -4.94 -16.04
N GLU A 299 -7.36 -3.95 -16.19
CA GLU A 299 -7.39 -2.68 -15.44
C GLU A 299 -7.10 -2.77 -13.94
N HIS A 300 -6.66 -3.94 -13.44
CA HIS A 300 -6.30 -4.14 -12.04
C HIS A 300 -4.78 -4.06 -11.84
N ASP A 301 -4.38 -3.57 -10.67
CA ASP A 301 -3.03 -3.80 -10.14
C ASP A 301 -3.05 -4.99 -9.16
N ALA A 302 -1.93 -5.70 -9.04
CA ALA A 302 -1.83 -6.89 -8.19
C ALA A 302 -1.00 -6.60 -6.94
N PHE A 303 -1.55 -6.94 -5.78
CA PHE A 303 -0.78 -7.01 -4.53
C PHE A 303 -0.56 -8.47 -4.15
N LEU A 304 0.67 -8.82 -3.77
CA LEU A 304 1.01 -10.09 -3.16
C LEU A 304 1.30 -9.88 -1.68
N TYR A 305 0.51 -10.53 -0.83
CA TYR A 305 0.76 -10.58 0.60
C TYR A 305 1.28 -11.96 0.97
N VAL A 306 2.47 -12.03 1.59
CA VAL A 306 3.06 -13.29 2.04
C VAL A 306 2.63 -13.51 3.49
N VAL A 307 1.69 -14.44 3.72
CA VAL A 307 1.21 -14.77 5.07
C VAL A 307 2.26 -15.58 5.82
N ALA A 308 2.87 -16.55 5.12
CA ALA A 308 3.96 -17.37 5.66
C ALA A 308 4.90 -17.76 4.52
N GLY A 309 6.19 -17.92 4.83
CA GLY A 309 7.21 -18.29 3.86
C GLY A 309 7.87 -17.07 3.22
N ASN A 310 8.26 -17.19 1.96
CA ASN A 310 9.08 -16.18 1.29
C ASN A 310 8.98 -16.33 -0.23
N ILE A 311 8.84 -15.22 -0.95
CA ILE A 311 8.88 -15.19 -2.42
C ILE A 311 10.03 -14.32 -2.92
N ASP A 312 10.55 -14.65 -4.10
CA ASP A 312 11.40 -13.79 -4.89
C ASP A 312 10.59 -13.19 -6.05
N ILE A 313 10.72 -11.87 -6.21
CA ILE A 313 10.15 -11.10 -7.31
C ILE A 313 11.28 -10.42 -8.05
N ASP A 314 11.71 -10.98 -9.19
CA ASP A 314 12.83 -10.47 -10.00
C ASP A 314 14.08 -10.08 -9.16
N GLY A 315 14.49 -10.99 -8.28
CA GLY A 315 15.63 -10.81 -7.37
C GLY A 315 15.35 -9.92 -6.16
N VAL A 316 14.10 -9.53 -5.91
CA VAL A 316 13.70 -8.96 -4.61
C VAL A 316 13.07 -10.01 -3.74
N ASN A 317 13.73 -10.26 -2.62
CA ASN A 317 13.18 -11.09 -1.56
C ASN A 317 12.02 -10.38 -0.85
N VAL A 318 10.91 -11.08 -0.70
CA VAL A 318 9.70 -10.65 0.00
C VAL A 318 9.36 -11.72 1.04
N PRO A 319 9.80 -11.54 2.31
CA PRO A 319 9.48 -12.47 3.38
C PRO A 319 8.01 -12.38 3.80
N ASP A 320 7.61 -13.23 4.73
CA ASP A 320 6.32 -13.16 5.41
C ASP A 320 6.02 -11.77 6.02
N THR A 321 4.73 -11.50 6.24
CA THR A 321 4.21 -10.23 6.75
C THR A 321 4.55 -9.03 5.87
N ARG A 322 4.81 -9.26 4.58
CA ARG A 322 5.09 -8.22 3.59
C ARG A 322 4.04 -8.16 2.51
N LEU A 323 3.77 -6.93 2.09
CA LEU A 323 2.90 -6.62 0.97
C LEU A 323 3.74 -6.07 -0.18
N ALA A 324 3.57 -6.66 -1.35
CA ALA A 324 4.21 -6.25 -2.59
C ALA A 324 3.19 -5.81 -3.62
N LEU A 325 3.26 -4.55 -4.08
CA LEU A 325 2.50 -4.10 -5.25
C LEU A 325 3.31 -4.37 -6.51
N ILE A 326 2.69 -5.07 -7.46
CA ILE A 326 3.20 -5.30 -8.79
C ILE A 326 2.26 -4.64 -9.79
N ARG A 327 2.75 -3.68 -10.56
CA ARG A 327 2.04 -3.20 -11.75
C ARG A 327 2.57 -3.93 -12.97
N HIS A 328 1.65 -4.39 -13.84
CA HIS A 328 1.96 -5.18 -15.05
C HIS A 328 2.58 -6.56 -14.75
N PRO A 329 1.89 -7.45 -14.01
CA PRO A 329 2.45 -8.71 -13.52
C PRO A 329 2.81 -9.73 -14.62
N GLN A 330 2.31 -9.57 -15.85
CA GLN A 330 2.55 -10.53 -16.94
C GLN A 330 4.01 -10.69 -17.37
N ASP A 331 4.88 -9.75 -16.99
CA ASP A 331 6.29 -9.72 -17.38
C ASP A 331 7.24 -10.16 -16.26
N LEU A 332 6.70 -10.69 -15.15
CA LEU A 332 7.45 -10.92 -13.92
C LEU A 332 7.62 -12.42 -13.60
N GLY A 333 8.85 -12.80 -13.22
CA GLY A 333 9.09 -14.08 -12.54
C GLY A 333 8.81 -13.95 -11.05
N VAL A 334 7.79 -14.65 -10.56
CA VAL A 334 7.55 -14.82 -9.11
C VAL A 334 7.85 -16.25 -8.74
N ARG A 335 8.69 -16.47 -7.74
CA ARG A 335 9.07 -17.82 -7.29
C ARG A 335 9.01 -17.92 -5.77
N THR A 336 8.52 -19.02 -5.24
CA THR A 336 8.63 -19.31 -3.80
C THR A 336 10.05 -19.75 -3.45
N ASN A 337 10.57 -19.24 -2.35
CA ASN A 337 11.84 -19.70 -1.77
C ASN A 337 11.61 -20.86 -0.80
N ASP A 338 10.52 -20.77 -0.03
CA ASP A 338 10.07 -21.71 1.00
C ASP A 338 8.63 -22.18 0.71
N ASP A 339 8.13 -23.15 1.48
CA ASP A 339 6.69 -23.45 1.49
C ASP A 339 5.93 -22.18 1.92
N THR A 340 5.06 -21.69 1.04
CA THR A 340 4.54 -20.33 1.11
C THR A 340 3.01 -20.32 1.07
N MET A 341 2.41 -19.54 1.96
CA MET A 341 1.00 -19.14 1.87
C MET A 341 0.96 -17.68 1.42
N LEU A 342 0.27 -17.43 0.30
CA LEU A 342 0.18 -16.10 -0.28
C LEU A 342 -1.25 -15.71 -0.62
N LEU A 343 -1.54 -14.41 -0.53
CA LEU A 343 -2.74 -13.80 -1.06
C LEU A 343 -2.38 -12.94 -2.28
N ALA A 344 -3.09 -13.11 -3.38
CA ALA A 344 -3.12 -12.18 -4.49
C ALA A 344 -4.38 -11.32 -4.39
N ILE A 345 -4.20 -10.02 -4.18
CA ILE A 345 -5.28 -9.04 -4.02
C ILE A 345 -5.26 -8.16 -5.26
N LEU A 346 -6.21 -8.35 -6.16
CA LEU A 346 -6.34 -7.57 -7.38
C LEU A 346 -7.23 -6.37 -7.11
N VAL A 347 -6.75 -5.17 -7.44
CA VAL A 347 -7.42 -3.91 -7.13
C VAL A 347 -7.64 -3.12 -8.41
N LYS A 348 -8.91 -2.83 -8.70
CA LYS A 348 -9.33 -2.06 -9.86
C LYS A 348 -8.86 -0.61 -9.76
N ARG A 349 -8.25 -0.11 -10.83
CA ARG A 349 -7.75 1.26 -10.88
C ARG A 349 -8.89 2.25 -11.15
N GLY A 350 -8.79 3.43 -10.55
CA GLY A 350 -9.68 4.56 -10.84
C GLY A 350 -11.09 4.43 -10.28
N GLU A 351 -11.40 3.36 -9.54
CA GLU A 351 -12.68 3.23 -8.84
C GLU A 351 -12.85 4.35 -7.82
N ILE A 352 -14.03 4.97 -7.84
CA ILE A 352 -14.40 5.98 -6.86
C ILE A 352 -14.86 5.25 -5.60
N VAL A 353 -14.11 5.46 -4.52
CA VAL A 353 -14.44 4.90 -3.21
C VAL A 353 -14.58 5.99 -2.16
N THR A 354 -15.32 5.69 -1.12
CA THR A 354 -15.51 6.60 0.00
C THR A 354 -14.21 6.72 0.82
N LYS A 355 -14.05 7.85 1.53
CA LYS A 355 -12.93 8.08 2.46
C LYS A 355 -13.33 7.89 3.94
N ALA A 356 -14.49 7.31 4.19
CA ALA A 356 -15.02 7.07 5.53
C ALA A 356 -15.06 5.56 5.82
N GLY A 357 -14.89 5.18 7.08
CA GLY A 357 -14.86 3.78 7.54
C GLY A 357 -14.08 3.68 8.86
N SER A 358 -14.15 2.55 9.56
CA SER A 358 -13.47 2.42 10.86
C SER A 358 -11.93 2.47 10.74
N VAL A 359 -11.38 2.12 9.57
CA VAL A 359 -9.94 2.17 9.27
C VAL A 359 -9.46 3.49 8.66
N ALA A 360 -10.39 4.34 8.22
CA ALA A 360 -10.10 5.56 7.45
C ALA A 360 -9.99 6.86 8.27
N ARG A 361 -9.66 6.78 9.56
CA ARG A 361 -9.55 7.98 10.43
C ARG A 361 -8.40 8.90 10.04
#